data_AF-A0A3Q8U187-F1
#
_entry.id   AF-A0A3Q8U187-F1
#
_cell.length_a   1.000
_cell.length_b   1.000
_cell.length_c   1.000
_cell.angle_alpha   90.00
_cell.angle_beta   90.00
_cell.angle_gamma   90.00
#
_symmetry.space_group_name_H-M   'P 1'
#
loop_
_entity.id
_entity.type
_entity.pdbx_description
1 polymer ?
#
loop_
_entity_poly.entity_id
_entity_poly.type
_entity_poly.pdbx_seq_one_letter_code
_entity_poly.pdbx_strand_id
1 'polypeptide(L)'
;MGQKVAGTCYIKVDGAQLVITGGVEAPLSKTKRETIVAGYFKEEDRTPFLKVDAVKVPGFPFEKITNGTNMTVTAEFKDGSNYVLSGAYTVDDVNVTADDGKVSLNFEGSSGDWQ
;
A
#
# COMPACT_ATOMS: atom_id res chain seq x y z
N MET A 1 17.17 -22.02 -9.80
CA MET A 1 15.87 -22.02 -9.09
C MET A 1 15.35 -20.60 -9.16
N GLY A 2 14.32 -20.35 -9.97
CA GLY A 2 13.84 -18.99 -10.24
C GLY A 2 13.36 -18.33 -8.96
N GLN A 3 13.99 -17.23 -8.57
CA GLN A 3 13.59 -16.42 -7.42
C GLN A 3 12.15 -15.99 -7.64
N LYS A 4 11.26 -16.29 -6.68
CA LYS A 4 9.86 -15.87 -6.76
C LYS A 4 9.87 -14.34 -6.84
N VAL A 5 9.47 -13.81 -8.00
CA VAL A 5 9.33 -12.37 -8.21
C VAL A 5 8.29 -11.85 -7.22
N ALA A 6 8.55 -10.69 -6.63
CA ALA A 6 7.61 -10.01 -5.75
C ALA A 6 6.27 -9.80 -6.50
N GLY A 7 5.31 -10.67 -6.24
CA GLY A 7 3.92 -10.48 -6.61
C GLY A 7 3.12 -10.40 -5.32
N THR A 8 2.05 -9.64 -5.28
CA THR A 8 1.32 -9.49 -4.02
C THR A 8 0.48 -10.73 -3.72
N CYS A 9 0.48 -11.19 -2.47
CA CYS A 9 -0.30 -12.32 -2.03
C CYS A 9 -1.60 -11.86 -1.36
N TYR A 10 -1.50 -11.01 -0.33
CA TYR A 10 -2.65 -10.57 0.45
C TYR A 10 -2.47 -9.17 1.02
N ILE A 11 -3.56 -8.42 1.12
CA ILE A 11 -3.61 -7.18 1.89
C ILE A 11 -4.64 -7.30 3.00
N LYS A 12 -4.25 -6.90 4.20
CA LYS A 12 -5.12 -6.88 5.37
C LYS A 12 -5.24 -5.44 5.86
N VAL A 13 -6.46 -4.96 6.05
CA VAL A 13 -6.77 -3.66 6.66
C VAL A 13 -7.48 -3.92 7.98
N ASP A 14 -6.81 -3.64 9.11
CA ASP A 14 -7.32 -3.89 10.46
C ASP A 14 -7.88 -5.32 10.64
N GLY A 15 -7.16 -6.31 10.11
CA GLY A 15 -7.54 -7.73 10.16
C GLY A 15 -8.55 -8.18 9.09
N ALA A 16 -9.17 -7.26 8.33
CA ALA A 16 -10.01 -7.62 7.19
C ALA A 16 -9.16 -7.81 5.93
N GLN A 17 -9.21 -9.00 5.33
CA GLN A 17 -8.47 -9.29 4.11
C GLN A 17 -9.19 -8.75 2.87
N LEU A 18 -8.47 -7.99 2.05
CA LEU A 18 -8.96 -7.49 0.77
C LEU A 18 -8.61 -8.45 -0.36
N VAL A 19 -9.53 -8.54 -1.33
CA VAL A 19 -9.31 -9.24 -2.60
C VAL A 19 -8.59 -8.28 -3.54
N ILE A 20 -7.40 -8.67 -4.01
CA ILE A 20 -6.53 -7.84 -4.84
C ILE A 20 -6.39 -8.41 -6.26
N THR A 21 -6.27 -7.54 -7.25
CA THR A 21 -6.06 -7.95 -8.66
C THR A 21 -4.60 -8.16 -9.02
N GLY A 22 -3.67 -7.59 -8.24
CA GLY A 22 -2.23 -7.82 -8.40
C GLY A 22 -1.36 -6.57 -8.47
N GLY A 23 -1.93 -5.36 -8.42
CA GLY A 23 -1.17 -4.12 -8.30
C GLY A 23 -0.98 -3.73 -6.83
N VAL A 24 0.22 -3.90 -6.27
CA VAL A 24 0.59 -3.29 -4.99
C VAL A 24 1.94 -2.61 -5.09
N GLU A 25 1.99 -1.38 -4.62
CA GLU A 25 3.18 -0.57 -4.59
C GLU A 25 3.44 -0.09 -3.15
N ALA A 26 4.64 -0.35 -2.65
CA ALA A 26 5.09 0.10 -1.35
C ALA A 26 6.49 0.73 -1.47
N PRO A 27 6.82 1.79 -0.71
CA PRO A 27 8.13 2.40 -0.70
C PRO A 27 9.16 1.44 -0.08
N LEU A 28 10.22 1.14 -0.81
CA LEU A 28 11.40 0.47 -0.23
C LEU A 28 12.31 1.45 0.53
N SER A 29 12.27 2.73 0.22
CA SER A 29 13.06 3.77 0.88
C SER A 29 12.20 4.66 1.77
N LYS A 30 12.65 4.87 3.01
CA LYS A 30 12.03 5.80 3.97
C LYS A 30 12.27 7.27 3.62
N THR A 31 13.35 7.56 2.89
CA THR A 31 13.68 8.90 2.42
C THR A 31 13.70 8.95 0.90
N LYS A 32 13.40 10.12 0.35
CA LYS A 32 13.67 10.46 -1.04
C LYS A 32 14.98 11.24 -1.09
N ARG A 33 15.94 10.74 -1.86
CA ARG A 33 17.24 11.41 -2.07
C ARG A 33 17.24 12.11 -3.42
N GLU A 34 17.49 13.41 -3.41
CA GLU A 34 17.70 14.20 -4.62
C GLU A 34 19.13 14.74 -4.65
N THR A 35 19.86 14.40 -5.71
CA THR A 35 21.24 14.85 -5.92
C THR A 35 21.23 16.33 -6.33
N ILE A 36 21.86 17.18 -5.52
CA ILE A 36 22.01 18.61 -5.83
C ILE A 36 23.29 18.83 -6.66
N VAL A 37 24.38 18.18 -6.26
CA VAL A 37 25.66 18.16 -6.98
C VAL A 37 26.36 16.84 -6.67
N ALA A 38 27.29 16.39 -7.52
CA ALA A 38 28.04 15.15 -7.29
C ALA A 38 28.62 15.10 -5.86
N GLY A 39 28.18 14.12 -5.06
CA GLY A 39 28.59 13.95 -3.66
C GLY A 39 27.72 14.66 -2.61
N TYR A 40 26.76 15.50 -2.99
CA TYR A 40 25.84 16.19 -2.09
C TYR A 40 24.39 15.95 -2.48
N PHE A 41 23.62 15.41 -1.55
CA PHE A 41 22.21 15.08 -1.73
C PHE A 41 21.38 15.73 -0.62
N LYS A 42 20.13 16.05 -0.96
CA LYS A 42 19.09 16.38 0.02
C LYS A 42 18.29 15.13 0.31
N GLU A 43 18.01 14.87 1.59
CA GLU A 43 17.02 13.89 2.00
C GLU A 43 15.73 14.60 2.37
N GLU A 44 14.63 14.15 1.80
CA GLU A 44 13.29 14.50 2.26
C GLU A 44 12.66 13.25 2.87
N ASP A 45 12.04 13.42 4.03
CA ASP A 45 11.24 12.37 4.64
C ASP A 45 10.05 12.08 3.73
N ARG A 46 9.99 10.84 3.24
CA ARG A 46 8.89 10.40 2.39
C ARG A 46 7.79 9.88 3.28
N THR A 47 6.57 10.36 3.09
CA THR A 47 5.40 9.77 3.74
C THR A 47 5.29 8.28 3.38
N PRO A 48 5.27 7.38 4.37
CA PRO A 48 5.00 5.98 4.14
C PRO A 48 3.65 5.81 3.44
N PHE A 49 3.61 5.03 2.37
CA PHE A 49 2.39 4.80 1.61
C PHE A 49 2.25 3.34 1.18
N LEU A 50 1.05 2.95 0.77
CA LEU A 50 0.76 1.67 0.15
C LEU A 50 -0.35 1.88 -0.88
N LYS A 51 -0.07 1.62 -2.15
CA LYS A 51 -1.10 1.62 -3.19
C LYS A 51 -1.53 0.20 -3.46
N VAL A 52 -2.83 -0.03 -3.56
CA VAL A 52 -3.40 -1.33 -3.88
C VAL A 52 -4.56 -1.21 -4.84
N ASP A 53 -4.54 -2.08 -5.84
CA ASP A 53 -5.66 -2.36 -6.71
C ASP A 53 -6.48 -3.54 -6.18
N ALA A 54 -7.57 -3.22 -5.49
CA ALA A 54 -8.53 -4.16 -4.94
C ALA A 54 -9.69 -4.46 -5.91
N VAL A 55 -10.47 -5.50 -5.61
CA VAL A 55 -11.74 -5.83 -6.29
C VAL A 55 -12.89 -5.59 -5.33
N LYS A 56 -13.91 -4.87 -5.78
CA LYS A 56 -15.18 -4.72 -5.05
C LYS A 56 -15.97 -6.02 -5.11
N VAL A 57 -15.83 -6.84 -4.08
CA VAL A 57 -16.66 -8.02 -3.83
C VAL A 57 -17.83 -7.69 -2.88
N PRO A 58 -18.89 -8.52 -2.82
CA PRO A 58 -19.92 -8.37 -1.79
C PRO A 58 -19.30 -8.41 -0.38
N GLY A 59 -19.60 -7.41 0.46
CA GLY A 59 -19.00 -7.27 1.80
C GLY A 59 -17.67 -6.50 1.83
N PHE A 60 -17.27 -5.86 0.74
CA PHE A 60 -16.11 -4.97 0.73
C PHE A 60 -16.25 -3.83 1.74
N PRO A 61 -15.29 -3.62 2.66
CA PRO A 61 -15.44 -2.70 3.79
C PRO A 61 -15.15 -1.25 3.38
N PHE A 62 -15.86 -0.71 2.38
CA PHE A 62 -15.61 0.64 1.87
C PHE A 62 -15.79 1.71 2.95
N GLU A 63 -16.82 1.63 3.80
CA GLU A 63 -17.05 2.62 4.86
C GLU A 63 -15.90 2.68 5.87
N LYS A 64 -15.31 1.52 6.20
CA LYS A 64 -14.18 1.44 7.13
C LYS A 64 -12.92 2.02 6.49
N ILE A 65 -12.70 1.73 5.21
CA ILE A 65 -11.55 2.20 4.44
C ILE A 65 -11.61 3.72 4.24
N THR A 66 -12.76 4.27 3.88
CA THR A 66 -12.91 5.71 3.59
C THR A 66 -12.98 6.59 4.84
N ASN A 67 -13.54 6.08 5.95
CA ASN A 67 -13.62 6.84 7.20
C ASN A 67 -12.48 6.54 8.18
N GLY A 68 -11.69 5.50 7.91
CA GLY A 68 -10.58 5.09 8.77
C GLY A 68 -9.43 6.09 8.69
N THR A 69 -9.08 6.70 9.82
CA THR A 69 -7.96 7.65 9.92
C THR A 69 -6.74 7.08 10.65
N ASN A 70 -6.83 5.85 11.18
CA ASN A 70 -5.77 5.19 11.93
C ASN A 70 -5.85 3.67 11.76
N MET A 71 -5.74 3.20 10.52
CA MET A 71 -5.78 1.79 10.18
C MET A 71 -4.39 1.17 10.18
N THR A 72 -4.29 -0.14 10.38
CA THR A 72 -3.07 -0.91 10.13
C THR A 72 -3.24 -1.70 8.85
N VAL A 73 -2.43 -1.39 7.83
CA VAL A 73 -2.46 -2.07 6.54
C VAL A 73 -1.21 -2.92 6.38
N THR A 74 -1.39 -4.22 6.23
CA THR A 74 -0.31 -5.17 6.00
C THR A 74 -0.39 -5.70 4.58
N ALA A 75 0.69 -5.53 3.80
CA ALA A 75 0.86 -6.12 2.49
C ALA A 75 1.87 -7.27 2.57
N GLU A 76 1.41 -8.47 2.24
CA GLU A 76 2.23 -9.67 2.18
C GLU A 76 2.56 -9.97 0.72
N PHE A 77 3.85 -9.99 0.42
CA PHE A 77 4.38 -10.28 -0.92
C PHE A 77 4.72 -11.78 -1.04
N LYS A 78 4.62 -12.32 -2.25
CA LYS A 78 4.86 -13.74 -2.60
C LYS A 78 6.32 -14.17 -2.42
N ASP A 79 7.23 -13.22 -2.28
CA ASP A 79 8.63 -13.46 -1.92
C ASP A 79 8.82 -13.71 -0.41
N GLY A 80 7.77 -13.50 0.39
CA GLY A 80 7.76 -13.67 1.85
C GLY A 80 8.03 -12.37 2.62
N SER A 81 8.29 -11.26 1.93
CA SER A 81 8.42 -9.95 2.57
C SER A 81 7.05 -9.39 2.97
N ASN A 82 7.00 -8.73 4.12
CA ASN A 82 5.80 -8.09 4.62
C ASN A 82 6.06 -6.59 4.77
N TYR A 83 5.13 -5.77 4.29
CA TYR A 83 5.13 -4.34 4.56
C TYR A 83 3.96 -3.98 5.45
N VAL A 84 4.25 -3.40 6.61
CA VAL A 84 3.26 -2.98 7.60
C VAL A 84 3.21 -1.46 7.64
N LEU A 85 2.11 -0.90 7.16
CA LEU A 85 1.78 0.51 7.26
C LEU A 85 0.90 0.73 8.49
N SER A 86 1.37 1.54 9.42
CA SER A 86 0.66 1.92 10.65
C SER A 86 0.12 3.34 10.56
N GLY A 87 -1.02 3.60 11.20
CA GLY A 87 -1.67 4.91 11.15
C GLY A 87 -2.15 5.27 9.75
N ALA A 88 -2.56 4.26 8.99
CA ALA A 88 -2.96 4.39 7.61
C ALA A 88 -4.34 5.05 7.46
N TYR A 89 -4.46 5.92 6.48
CA TYR A 89 -5.69 6.54 6.03
C TYR A 89 -5.71 6.55 4.49
N THR A 90 -6.90 6.50 3.90
CA THR A 90 -6.99 6.64 2.44
C THR A 90 -6.79 8.08 2.02
N VAL A 91 -5.94 8.27 1.02
CA VAL A 91 -5.77 9.53 0.30
C VAL A 91 -6.29 9.38 -1.11
N ASP A 92 -6.55 10.52 -1.76
CA ASP A 92 -7.18 10.63 -3.07
C ASP A 92 -8.61 10.07 -3.13
N ASP A 93 -9.24 10.20 -4.30
CA ASP A 93 -10.57 9.67 -4.56
C ASP A 93 -10.55 8.15 -4.64
N VAL A 94 -11.30 7.50 -3.75
CA VAL A 94 -11.54 6.05 -3.79
C VAL A 94 -12.63 5.75 -4.82
N ASN A 95 -12.19 5.47 -6.04
CA ASN A 95 -13.08 5.20 -7.17
C ASN A 95 -13.23 3.71 -7.45
N VAL A 96 -14.44 3.30 -7.86
CA VAL A 96 -14.71 1.95 -8.39
C VAL A 96 -15.01 2.04 -9.87
N THR A 97 -14.36 1.20 -10.68
CA THR A 97 -14.70 1.06 -12.11
C THR A 97 -15.81 0.03 -12.27
N ALA A 98 -16.85 0.36 -13.04
CA ALA A 98 -18.01 -0.51 -13.23
C ALA A 98 -17.70 -1.75 -14.08
N ASP A 99 -16.72 -1.67 -14.99
CA ASP A 99 -16.39 -2.73 -15.94
C ASP A 99 -15.74 -3.95 -15.26
N ASP A 100 -14.72 -3.71 -14.42
CA ASP A 100 -13.94 -4.77 -13.78
C ASP A 100 -14.14 -4.84 -12.25
N GLY A 101 -14.95 -3.94 -11.69
CA GLY A 101 -15.13 -3.82 -10.24
C GLY A 101 -13.83 -3.43 -9.51
N LYS A 102 -12.87 -2.83 -10.20
CA LYS A 102 -11.56 -2.49 -9.67
C LYS A 102 -11.66 -1.25 -8.79
N VAL A 103 -11.05 -1.31 -7.61
CA VAL A 103 -10.96 -0.20 -6.65
C VAL A 103 -9.49 0.11 -6.43
N SER A 104 -9.05 1.28 -6.88
CA SER A 104 -7.68 1.75 -6.59
C SER A 104 -7.69 2.48 -5.26
N LEU A 105 -6.90 1.98 -4.31
CA LEU A 105 -6.77 2.52 -2.97
C LEU A 105 -5.35 3.01 -2.76
N ASN A 106 -5.22 4.27 -2.37
CA ASN A 106 -3.95 4.84 -1.93
C ASN A 106 -4.03 5.04 -0.42
N PHE A 107 -3.18 4.34 0.31
CA PHE A 107 -3.03 4.52 1.75
C PHE A 107 -1.77 5.31 2.03
N GLU A 108 -1.86 6.30 2.90
CA GLU A 108 -0.71 6.96 3.54
C GLU A 108 -0.77 6.72 5.03
N GLY A 109 0.38 6.64 5.70
CA GLY A 109 0.44 6.38 7.12
C GLY A 109 1.59 7.08 7.81
N SER A 110 1.62 6.97 9.13
CA SER A 110 2.64 7.59 9.98
C SER A 110 3.95 6.80 10.04
N SER A 111 3.89 5.46 9.92
CA SER A 111 5.07 4.59 9.84
C SER A 111 4.85 3.46 8.85
N GLY A 112 5.90 3.12 8.12
CA GLY A 112 5.96 1.96 7.23
C GLY A 112 7.21 1.14 7.51
N ASP A 113 7.03 -0.13 7.87
CA ASP A 113 8.12 -1.03 8.22
C ASP A 113 8.05 -2.31 7.39
N TRP A 114 9.21 -2.69 6.84
CA TRP A 114 9.39 -3.97 6.14
C TRP A 114 9.87 -5.03 7.13
N GLN A 115 9.21 -6.19 7.12
CA GLN A 115 9.49 -7.36 7.95
C GLN A 115 9.81 -8.58 7.09
#